data_AF-A0A9P6AVD2-F1
#
_entry.id   AF-A0A9P6AVD2-F1
#
_cell.length_a   1.000
_cell.length_b   1.000
_cell.length_c   1.000
_cell.angle_alpha   90.00
_cell.angle_beta   90.00
_cell.angle_gamma   90.00
#
_symmetry.space_group_name_H-M   'P 1'
#
loop_
_entity.id
_entity.type
_entity.pdbx_description
1 polymer ?
#
loop_
_entity_poly.entity_id
_entity_poly.type
_entity_poly.pdbx_seq_one_letter_code
_entity_poly.pdbx_strand_id
1 'polypeptide(L)'
;MEFRASAGEIERIDRALARIRYKELQLLRELAYQREELNALHIVRKLATSTLAPIHRLPNEVLGEIFLCGTEGPWDDDECDAFVGLVSLVSKRWYQVAIGTPAIWKRINLASVDLTILRMRLERSKDLSIDIYAEWGINASPQYIHEAMTLLCSCMHRWGSLAFRFVGITPFRDFLDVARRCQGAAPRLHTLSIMMDRYAQRLEHPAVPLNMTMPVIRHLQLDGVQIEWNGLTSPTSKNCTSLTNGTSSWIEQHTLAYQDLKN
;
A
#
# COMPACT_ATOMS: atom_id res chain seq x y z
N MET A 1 -10.96 -23.92 -73.78
CA MET A 1 -11.27 -25.30 -73.34
C MET A 1 -12.14 -25.19 -72.09
N GLU A 2 -13.46 -25.23 -72.26
CA GLU A 2 -14.42 -25.14 -71.15
C GLU A 2 -14.59 -26.52 -70.51
N PHE A 3 -14.26 -26.63 -69.23
CA PHE A 3 -14.42 -27.86 -68.47
C PHE A 3 -15.90 -28.01 -68.06
N ARG A 4 -16.72 -28.66 -68.89
CA ARG A 4 -18.11 -29.02 -68.53
C ARG A 4 -18.09 -30.30 -67.69
N ALA A 5 -18.03 -30.16 -66.37
CA ALA A 5 -18.23 -31.29 -65.45
C ALA A 5 -19.65 -31.84 -65.60
N SER A 6 -19.78 -33.17 -65.68
CA SER A 6 -21.10 -33.82 -65.74
C SER A 6 -21.82 -33.71 -64.39
N ALA A 7 -23.16 -33.70 -64.39
CA ALA A 7 -23.95 -33.64 -63.15
C ALA A 7 -23.58 -34.74 -62.14
N GLY A 8 -23.20 -35.93 -62.63
CA GLY A 8 -22.75 -37.05 -61.78
C GLY A 8 -21.38 -36.82 -61.12
N GLU A 9 -20.49 -36.05 -61.74
CA GLU A 9 -19.20 -35.66 -61.14
C GLU A 9 -19.39 -34.63 -60.03
N ILE A 10 -20.30 -33.66 -60.24
CA ILE A 10 -20.66 -32.67 -59.22
C ILE A 10 -21.22 -33.37 -57.97
N GLU A 11 -22.17 -34.31 -58.13
CA GLU A 11 -22.74 -35.07 -57.01
C GLU A 11 -21.69 -35.93 -56.29
N ARG A 12 -20.71 -36.48 -57.03
CA ARG A 12 -19.60 -37.23 -56.45
C ARG A 12 -18.70 -36.33 -55.60
N ILE A 13 -18.41 -35.12 -56.08
CA ILE A 13 -17.62 -34.11 -55.36
C ILE A 13 -18.37 -33.65 -54.10
N ASP A 14 -19.67 -33.36 -54.18
CA ASP A 14 -20.47 -32.93 -53.04
C ASP A 14 -20.52 -33.99 -51.93
N ARG A 15 -20.68 -35.26 -52.29
CA ARG A 15 -20.59 -36.37 -51.32
C ARG A 15 -19.21 -36.47 -50.68
N ALA A 16 -18.15 -36.27 -51.45
CA ALA A 16 -16.79 -36.27 -50.93
C ALA A 16 -16.55 -35.09 -49.97
N LEU A 17 -17.01 -33.89 -50.31
CA LEU A 17 -16.94 -32.70 -49.47
C LEU A 17 -17.73 -32.87 -48.17
N ALA A 18 -18.96 -33.39 -48.23
CA ALA A 18 -19.77 -33.67 -47.04
C ALA A 18 -19.07 -34.66 -46.10
N ARG A 19 -18.43 -35.71 -46.66
CA ARG A 19 -17.67 -36.70 -45.88
C ARG A 19 -16.44 -36.07 -45.21
N ILE A 20 -15.71 -35.20 -45.91
CA ILE A 20 -14.55 -34.49 -45.35
C ILE A 20 -15.00 -33.55 -44.23
N ARG A 21 -16.02 -32.73 -44.45
CA ARG A 21 -16.58 -31.82 -43.44
C ARG A 21 -17.04 -32.55 -42.19
N TYR A 22 -17.68 -33.72 -42.37
CA TYR A 22 -18.08 -34.56 -41.25
C TYR A 22 -16.85 -35.04 -40.44
N LYS A 23 -15.80 -35.52 -41.12
CA LYS A 23 -14.56 -35.94 -40.45
C LYS A 23 -13.85 -34.79 -39.75
N GLU A 24 -13.83 -33.61 -40.37
CA GLU A 24 -13.27 -32.39 -39.78
C GLU A 24 -13.99 -32.04 -38.47
N LEU A 25 -15.33 -32.06 -38.47
CA LEU A 25 -16.14 -31.84 -37.26
C LEU A 25 -15.87 -32.88 -36.16
N GLN A 26 -15.71 -34.15 -36.53
CA GLN A 26 -15.37 -35.22 -35.57
C GLN A 26 -13.98 -34.99 -34.94
N LEU A 27 -12.97 -34.67 -35.75
CA LEU A 27 -11.62 -34.40 -35.27
C LEU A 27 -11.56 -33.16 -34.37
N LEU A 28 -12.32 -32.10 -34.70
CA LEU A 28 -12.40 -30.90 -33.87
C LEU A 28 -13.01 -31.19 -32.50
N ARG A 29 -14.04 -32.03 -32.44
CA ARG A 29 -14.65 -32.46 -31.16
C ARG A 29 -13.69 -33.29 -30.33
N GLU A 30 -13.02 -34.25 -30.95
CA GLU A 30 -12.02 -35.08 -30.29
C GLU A 30 -10.87 -34.24 -29.73
N LEU A 31 -10.37 -33.28 -30.51
CA LEU A 31 -9.32 -32.37 -30.08
C LEU A 31 -9.76 -31.47 -28.92
N ALA A 32 -11.02 -31.00 -28.93
CA ALA A 32 -11.57 -30.23 -27.81
C ALA A 32 -11.64 -31.07 -26.52
N TYR A 33 -12.11 -32.32 -26.62
CA TYR A 33 -12.17 -33.25 -25.50
C TYR A 33 -10.78 -33.54 -24.93
N GLN A 34 -9.82 -33.88 -25.78
CA GLN A 34 -8.44 -34.16 -25.35
C GLN A 34 -7.77 -32.94 -24.71
N ARG A 35 -8.06 -31.72 -25.19
CA ARG A 35 -7.55 -30.48 -24.56
C ARG A 35 -8.13 -30.26 -23.17
N GLU A 36 -9.42 -30.54 -22.99
CA GLU A 36 -10.07 -30.45 -21.69
C GLU A 36 -9.48 -31.46 -20.70
N GLU A 37 -9.31 -32.71 -21.13
CA GLU A 37 -8.69 -33.77 -20.33
C GLU A 37 -7.24 -33.45 -19.98
N LEU A 38 -6.43 -32.99 -20.94
CA LEU A 38 -5.05 -32.58 -20.70
C LEU A 38 -4.96 -31.41 -19.69
N ASN A 39 -5.85 -30.43 -19.81
CA ASN A 39 -5.91 -29.31 -18.86
C ASN A 39 -6.30 -29.80 -17.45
N ALA A 40 -7.26 -30.70 -17.32
CA ALA A 40 -7.63 -31.30 -16.05
C ALA A 40 -6.44 -32.05 -15.42
N LEU A 41 -5.72 -32.86 -16.20
CA LEU A 41 -4.51 -33.55 -15.75
C LEU A 41 -3.39 -32.59 -15.33
N HIS A 42 -3.18 -31.50 -16.07
CA HIS A 42 -2.22 -30.46 -15.68
C HIS A 42 -2.58 -29.79 -14.36
N ILE A 43 -3.87 -29.49 -14.13
CA ILE A 43 -4.35 -28.92 -12.86
C ILE A 43 -4.09 -29.91 -11.72
N VAL A 44 -4.46 -31.19 -11.89
CA VAL A 44 -4.24 -32.25 -10.88
C VAL A 44 -2.75 -32.42 -10.58
N ARG A 45 -1.90 -32.47 -11.61
CA ARG A 45 -0.44 -32.58 -11.42
C ARG A 45 0.13 -31.38 -10.67
N LYS A 46 -0.31 -30.15 -11.01
CA LYS A 46 0.13 -28.93 -10.34
C LYS A 46 -0.30 -28.92 -8.87
N LEU A 47 -1.49 -29.42 -8.55
CA LEU A 47 -1.98 -29.55 -7.18
C LEU A 47 -1.21 -30.64 -6.39
N ALA A 48 -0.95 -31.79 -7.00
CA ALA A 48 -0.19 -32.87 -6.37
C ALA A 48 1.28 -32.49 -6.12
N THR A 49 1.89 -31.72 -7.03
CA THR A 49 3.25 -31.22 -6.85
C THR A 49 3.31 -30.06 -5.86
N SER A 50 2.28 -29.21 -5.79
CA SER A 50 2.24 -28.14 -4.79
C SER A 50 2.18 -28.72 -3.38
N THR A 51 1.37 -29.74 -3.09
CA THR A 51 1.30 -30.36 -1.75
C THR A 51 2.61 -31.00 -1.29
N LEU A 52 3.49 -31.38 -2.23
CA LEU A 52 4.83 -31.90 -1.95
C LEU A 52 5.87 -30.79 -1.76
N ALA A 53 5.52 -29.52 -2.02
CA ALA A 53 6.46 -28.42 -1.88
C ALA A 53 6.94 -28.30 -0.42
N PRO A 54 8.26 -28.13 -0.19
CA PRO A 54 8.83 -28.04 1.16
C PRO A 54 8.17 -26.97 2.04
N ILE A 55 7.65 -25.91 1.43
CA ILE A 55 6.98 -24.80 2.13
C ILE A 55 5.76 -25.25 2.96
N HIS A 56 5.11 -26.35 2.60
CA HIS A 56 4.01 -26.92 3.38
C HIS A 56 4.48 -27.61 4.67
N ARG A 57 5.77 -27.87 4.82
CA ARG A 57 6.35 -28.48 6.04
C ARG A 57 6.87 -27.46 7.04
N LEU A 58 6.99 -26.19 6.64
CA LEU A 58 7.44 -25.14 7.55
C LEU A 58 6.45 -24.99 8.71
N PRO A 59 6.90 -24.74 9.95
CA PRO A 59 6.02 -24.29 11.04
C PRO A 59 5.34 -22.96 10.71
N ASN A 60 4.23 -22.66 11.39
CA ASN A 60 3.48 -21.42 11.15
C ASN A 60 4.29 -20.18 11.55
N GLU A 61 5.14 -20.29 12.57
CA GLU A 61 6.02 -19.25 13.06
C GLU A 61 7.04 -18.87 11.98
N VAL A 62 7.69 -19.86 11.38
CA VAL A 62 8.66 -19.65 10.28
C VAL A 62 7.98 -19.01 9.07
N LEU A 63 6.75 -19.44 8.76
CA LEU A 63 5.98 -18.83 7.68
C LEU A 63 5.59 -17.37 7.98
N GLY A 64 5.27 -17.07 9.24
CA GLY A 64 5.03 -15.70 9.71
C GLY A 64 6.25 -14.81 9.58
N GLU A 65 7.44 -15.31 9.96
CA GLU A 65 8.71 -14.60 9.78
C GLU A 65 9.01 -14.33 8.30
N ILE A 66 8.77 -15.30 7.42
CA ILE A 66 8.89 -15.09 5.96
C ILE A 66 7.95 -13.98 5.50
N PHE A 67 6.71 -13.94 6.00
CA PHE A 67 5.77 -12.87 5.65
C PHE A 67 6.26 -11.51 6.15
N LEU A 68 6.87 -11.45 7.33
CA LEU A 68 7.45 -10.21 7.84
C LEU A 68 8.54 -9.69 6.90
N CYS A 69 9.47 -10.54 6.47
CA CYS A 69 10.50 -10.17 5.50
C CYS A 69 9.90 -9.66 4.18
N GLY A 70 8.79 -10.25 3.70
CA GLY A 70 8.11 -9.77 2.49
C GLY A 70 7.37 -8.44 2.65
N THR A 71 7.17 -7.97 3.87
CA THR A 71 6.69 -6.60 4.14
C THR A 71 7.82 -5.61 4.39
N GLU A 72 9.07 -6.08 4.49
CA GLU A 72 10.23 -5.23 4.70
C GLU A 72 10.69 -4.60 3.39
N GLY A 73 10.45 -3.30 3.26
CA GLY A 73 10.94 -2.49 2.17
C GLY A 73 10.75 -0.99 2.44
N PRO A 74 11.15 -0.15 1.47
CA PRO A 74 10.88 1.28 1.49
C PRO A 74 9.38 1.59 1.61
N TRP A 75 9.04 2.76 2.16
CA TRP A 75 7.65 3.19 2.36
C TRP A 75 6.88 3.46 1.06
N ASP A 76 7.63 3.83 0.01
CA ASP A 76 7.14 4.14 -1.33
C ASP A 76 7.08 2.91 -2.24
N ASP A 77 7.30 1.71 -1.69
CA ASP A 77 7.22 0.46 -2.43
C ASP A 77 5.80 -0.13 -2.37
N ASP A 78 5.03 0.08 -3.44
CA ASP A 78 3.69 -0.48 -3.61
C ASP A 78 3.68 -2.03 -3.57
N GLU A 79 4.80 -2.69 -3.89
CA GLU A 79 4.89 -4.16 -3.88
C GLU A 79 4.81 -4.72 -2.46
N CYS A 80 5.38 -4.01 -1.47
CA CYS A 80 5.31 -4.39 -0.05
C CYS A 80 3.87 -4.37 0.47
N ASP A 81 3.07 -3.39 0.03
CA ASP A 81 1.67 -3.30 0.42
C ASP A 81 0.80 -4.33 -0.28
N ALA A 82 1.08 -4.64 -1.55
CA ALA A 82 0.41 -5.73 -2.26
C ALA A 82 0.73 -7.10 -1.65
N PHE A 83 1.95 -7.31 -1.15
CA PHE A 83 2.42 -8.58 -0.61
C PHE A 83 1.51 -9.16 0.46
N VAL A 84 1.06 -8.34 1.43
CA VAL A 84 0.18 -8.78 2.52
C VAL A 84 -1.15 -9.34 2.00
N GLY A 85 -1.68 -8.71 0.95
CA GLY A 85 -2.87 -9.19 0.24
C GLY A 85 -2.59 -10.50 -0.49
N LEU A 86 -1.48 -10.58 -1.21
CA LEU A 86 -1.10 -11.74 -2.01
C LEU A 86 -0.89 -13.00 -1.15
N VAL A 87 -0.17 -12.90 -0.03
CA VAL A 87 0.05 -14.06 0.85
C VAL A 87 -1.27 -14.60 1.42
N SER A 88 -2.24 -13.72 1.66
CA SER A 88 -3.57 -14.09 2.14
C SER A 88 -4.40 -14.87 1.10
N LEU A 89 -4.03 -14.83 -0.18
CA LEU A 89 -4.73 -15.50 -1.29
C LEU A 89 -4.13 -16.86 -1.69
N VAL A 90 -2.95 -17.22 -1.18
CA VAL A 90 -2.24 -18.44 -1.60
C VAL A 90 -2.94 -19.72 -1.15
N SER A 91 -3.32 -19.80 0.12
CA SER A 91 -4.03 -20.97 0.68
C SER A 91 -4.75 -20.60 1.98
N LYS A 92 -5.69 -21.45 2.40
CA LYS A 92 -6.36 -21.30 3.71
C LYS A 92 -5.35 -21.22 4.86
N ARG A 93 -4.27 -22.00 4.80
CA ARG A 93 -3.22 -22.00 5.82
C ARG A 93 -2.48 -20.66 5.87
N TRP A 94 -2.07 -20.15 4.71
CA TRP A 94 -1.36 -18.88 4.62
C TRP A 94 -2.22 -17.72 5.10
N TYR A 95 -3.51 -17.71 4.74
CA TYR A 95 -4.49 -16.77 5.26
C TYR A 95 -4.55 -16.78 6.80
N GLN A 96 -4.64 -17.97 7.40
CA GLN A 96 -4.69 -18.10 8.88
C GLN A 96 -3.39 -17.61 9.54
N VAL A 97 -2.23 -17.92 8.95
CA VAL A 97 -0.94 -17.41 9.45
C VAL A 97 -0.85 -15.89 9.30
N ALA A 98 -1.28 -15.34 8.16
CA ALA A 98 -1.27 -13.91 7.91
C ALA A 98 -2.14 -13.16 8.94
N ILE A 99 -3.38 -13.59 9.17
CA ILE A 99 -4.25 -13.01 10.21
C ILE A 99 -3.69 -13.24 11.62
N GLY A 100 -3.05 -14.38 11.86
CA GLY A 100 -2.37 -14.71 13.10
C GLY A 100 -1.10 -13.90 13.38
N THR A 101 -0.62 -13.11 12.41
CA THR A 101 0.64 -12.35 12.49
C THR A 101 0.37 -10.84 12.41
N PRO A 102 -0.07 -10.17 13.49
CA PRO A 102 -0.45 -8.75 13.47
C PRO A 102 0.60 -7.80 12.89
N ALA A 103 1.89 -8.13 13.04
CA ALA A 103 3.00 -7.29 12.64
C ALA A 103 3.10 -7.04 11.13
N ILE A 104 2.57 -7.93 10.28
CA ILE A 104 2.55 -7.70 8.82
C ILE A 104 1.52 -6.64 8.41
N TRP A 105 0.56 -6.30 9.28
CA TRP A 105 -0.54 -5.36 8.99
C TRP A 105 -0.28 -3.94 9.49
N LYS A 106 0.84 -3.70 10.18
CA LYS A 106 1.09 -2.43 10.89
C LYS A 106 1.59 -1.30 9.98
N ARG A 107 2.20 -1.64 8.83
CA ARG A 107 2.68 -0.69 7.81
C ARG A 107 1.58 -0.47 6.78
N ILE A 108 1.28 0.79 6.49
CA ILE A 108 0.16 1.15 5.60
C ILE A 108 0.58 2.32 4.71
N ASN A 109 0.57 2.12 3.38
CA ASN A 109 0.67 3.19 2.40
C ASN A 109 -0.74 3.61 1.96
N LEU A 110 -1.16 4.82 2.34
CA LEU A 110 -2.48 5.38 1.97
C LEU A 110 -2.61 5.69 0.48
N ALA A 111 -1.52 5.75 -0.28
CA ALA A 111 -1.60 5.89 -1.73
C ALA A 111 -2.12 4.61 -2.42
N SER A 112 -1.95 3.46 -1.77
CA SER A 112 -2.15 2.13 -2.37
C SER A 112 -3.35 1.37 -1.79
N VAL A 113 -4.07 1.95 -0.81
CA VAL A 113 -5.19 1.30 -0.13
C VAL A 113 -6.46 2.16 -0.08
N ASP A 114 -7.62 1.52 -0.22
CA ASP A 114 -8.90 2.19 0.06
C ASP A 114 -9.24 2.19 1.57
N LEU A 115 -10.32 2.87 1.94
CA LEU A 115 -10.76 2.99 3.33
C LEU A 115 -11.20 1.64 3.95
N THR A 116 -11.66 0.69 3.14
CA THR A 116 -12.05 -0.64 3.60
C THR A 116 -10.80 -1.43 4.00
N ILE A 117 -9.77 -1.40 3.16
CA ILE A 117 -8.48 -2.03 3.41
C ILE A 117 -7.80 -1.35 4.62
N LEU A 118 -7.83 -0.02 4.71
CA LEU A 118 -7.31 0.73 5.84
C LEU A 118 -7.92 0.25 7.17
N ARG A 119 -9.26 0.20 7.26
CA ARG A 119 -9.96 -0.27 8.47
C ARG A 119 -9.54 -1.70 8.83
N MET A 120 -9.51 -2.58 7.85
CA MET A 120 -9.10 -3.96 8.02
C MET A 120 -7.66 -4.08 8.53
N ARG A 121 -6.71 -3.29 8.00
CA ARG A 121 -5.31 -3.28 8.46
C ARG A 121 -5.19 -2.76 9.88
N LEU A 122 -5.93 -1.69 10.22
CA LEU A 122 -5.96 -1.13 11.57
C LEU A 122 -6.52 -2.13 12.61
N GLU A 123 -7.51 -2.92 12.22
CA GLU A 123 -8.07 -4.00 13.06
C GLU A 123 -7.07 -5.15 13.23
N ARG A 124 -6.49 -5.65 12.14
CA ARG A 124 -5.57 -6.80 12.16
C ARG A 124 -4.22 -6.53 12.80
N SER A 125 -3.78 -5.27 12.82
CA SER A 125 -2.57 -4.84 13.54
C SER A 125 -2.75 -4.79 15.07
N LYS A 126 -3.97 -5.01 15.59
CA LYS A 126 -4.28 -5.10 17.04
C LYS A 126 -3.78 -3.89 17.82
N ASP A 127 -3.00 -4.07 18.88
CA ASP A 127 -2.42 -2.97 19.67
C ASP A 127 -0.99 -2.61 19.25
N LEU A 128 -0.52 -3.10 18.09
CA LEU A 128 0.81 -2.75 17.61
C LEU A 128 0.88 -1.28 17.20
N SER A 129 2.09 -0.74 17.27
CA SER A 129 2.42 0.57 16.72
C SER A 129 2.22 0.53 15.21
N ILE A 130 1.47 1.49 14.68
CA ILE A 130 1.21 1.62 13.24
C ILE A 130 2.15 2.63 12.63
N ASP A 131 2.56 2.32 11.40
CA ASP A 131 3.43 3.17 10.64
C ASP A 131 2.76 3.51 9.30
N ILE A 132 2.61 4.80 9.02
CA ILE A 132 1.81 5.31 7.91
C ILE A 132 2.68 6.10 6.96
N TYR A 133 2.54 5.78 5.67
CA TYR A 133 3.01 6.61 4.57
C TYR A 133 1.81 7.12 3.77
N ALA A 134 1.84 8.38 3.34
CA ALA A 134 0.91 8.88 2.36
C ALA A 134 1.61 9.87 1.43
N GLU A 135 1.33 9.72 0.14
CA GLU A 135 1.67 10.70 -0.87
C GLU A 135 0.39 11.12 -1.59
N TRP A 136 -0.01 12.38 -1.40
CA TRP A 136 -1.23 12.92 -1.99
C TRP A 136 -0.90 13.93 -3.09
N GLY A 137 -1.33 13.58 -4.30
CA GLY A 137 -1.26 14.44 -5.48
C GLY A 137 -2.38 15.48 -5.54
N ILE A 138 -2.28 16.38 -6.52
CA ILE A 138 -3.29 17.42 -6.80
C ILE A 138 -4.69 16.83 -7.02
N ASN A 139 -4.77 15.59 -7.51
CA ASN A 139 -6.02 14.88 -7.77
C ASN A 139 -6.50 14.01 -6.61
N ALA A 140 -5.84 14.05 -5.45
CA ALA A 140 -6.28 13.29 -4.28
C ALA A 140 -7.68 13.75 -3.87
N SER A 141 -8.55 12.79 -3.57
CA SER A 141 -9.93 13.08 -3.14
C SER A 141 -9.92 13.73 -1.75
N PRO A 142 -10.46 14.94 -1.58
CA PRO A 142 -10.57 15.60 -0.26
C PRO A 142 -11.33 14.73 0.74
N GLN A 143 -12.38 14.05 0.27
CA GLN A 143 -13.18 13.14 1.09
C GLN A 143 -12.34 11.95 1.57
N TYR A 144 -11.52 11.36 0.70
CA TYR A 144 -10.64 10.26 1.08
C TYR A 144 -9.62 10.70 2.14
N ILE A 145 -8.94 11.84 1.94
CA ILE A 145 -7.98 12.38 2.91
C ILE A 145 -8.67 12.58 4.26
N HIS A 146 -9.85 13.21 4.24
CA HIS A 146 -10.60 13.50 5.46
C HIS A 146 -10.98 12.21 6.21
N GLU A 147 -11.57 11.23 5.52
CA GLU A 147 -11.99 9.97 6.13
C GLU A 147 -10.80 9.12 6.62
N ALA A 148 -9.73 9.01 5.82
CA ALA A 148 -8.53 8.29 6.19
C ALA A 148 -7.88 8.91 7.44
N MET A 149 -7.69 10.23 7.46
CA MET A 149 -7.12 10.92 8.62
C MET A 149 -8.01 10.84 9.85
N THR A 150 -9.33 10.90 9.69
CA THR A 150 -10.27 10.71 10.82
C THR A 150 -10.09 9.33 11.45
N LEU A 151 -9.94 8.27 10.64
CA LEU A 151 -9.65 6.92 11.13
C LEU A 151 -8.30 6.84 11.85
N LEU A 152 -7.26 7.44 11.27
CA LEU A 152 -5.94 7.45 11.88
C LEU A 152 -5.91 8.20 13.21
N CYS A 153 -6.59 9.33 13.32
CA CYS A 153 -6.65 10.08 14.58
C CYS A 153 -7.40 9.32 15.68
N SER A 154 -8.35 8.45 15.33
CA SER A 154 -9.02 7.56 16.31
C SER A 154 -8.06 6.56 16.98
N CYS A 155 -6.97 6.21 16.30
CA CYS A 155 -5.95 5.28 16.80
C CYS A 155 -4.61 5.97 17.10
N MET A 156 -4.64 7.28 17.36
CA MET A 156 -3.45 8.11 17.62
C MET A 156 -2.49 7.56 18.68
N HIS A 157 -3.02 6.91 19.71
CA HIS A 157 -2.23 6.27 20.76
C HIS A 157 -1.27 5.17 20.25
N ARG A 158 -1.49 4.69 19.02
CA ARG A 158 -0.73 3.64 18.35
C ARG A 158 0.24 4.15 17.30
N TRP A 159 0.32 5.45 17.03
CA TRP A 159 1.22 5.95 15.98
C TRP A 159 2.69 5.70 16.35
N GLY A 160 3.46 5.05 15.47
CA GLY A 160 4.91 4.85 15.59
C GLY A 160 5.69 5.76 14.68
N SER A 161 5.39 5.67 13.38
CA SER A 161 5.96 6.51 12.33
C SER A 161 4.88 7.10 11.44
N LEU A 162 4.95 8.39 11.15
CA LEU A 162 4.08 9.05 10.18
C LEU A 162 4.93 9.79 9.15
N ALA A 163 4.66 9.54 7.87
CA ALA A 163 5.32 10.21 6.75
C ALA A 163 4.27 10.67 5.74
N PHE A 164 4.07 11.98 5.64
CA PHE A 164 3.13 12.59 4.71
C PHE A 164 3.88 13.45 3.70
N ARG A 165 3.60 13.21 2.41
CA ARG A 165 4.10 13.98 1.28
C ARG A 165 2.94 14.57 0.51
N PHE A 166 3.02 15.86 0.21
CA PHE A 166 1.98 16.60 -0.49
C PHE A 166 2.54 17.19 -1.79
N VAL A 167 1.84 16.91 -2.89
CA VAL A 167 2.10 17.55 -4.18
C VAL A 167 0.94 18.50 -4.46
N GLY A 168 1.21 19.81 -4.32
CA GLY A 168 0.19 20.86 -4.39
C GLY A 168 -0.42 21.23 -3.03
N ILE A 169 -1.02 22.43 -2.98
CA ILE A 169 -1.55 23.01 -1.74
C ILE A 169 -2.90 22.45 -1.31
N THR A 170 -3.75 22.01 -2.26
CA THR A 170 -5.09 21.50 -1.98
C THR A 170 -5.10 20.29 -1.03
N PRO A 171 -4.38 19.17 -1.33
CA PRO A 171 -4.38 18.02 -0.41
C PRO A 171 -3.77 18.35 0.95
N PHE A 172 -2.83 19.31 1.01
CA PHE A 172 -2.29 19.79 2.28
C PHE A 172 -3.35 20.52 3.11
N ARG A 173 -4.17 21.38 2.49
CA ARG A 173 -5.29 22.06 3.18
C ARG A 173 -6.32 21.07 3.69
N ASP A 174 -6.70 20.08 2.89
CA ASP A 174 -7.64 19.03 3.28
C ASP A 174 -7.12 18.22 4.49
N PHE A 175 -5.82 17.91 4.50
CA PHE A 175 -5.15 17.31 5.65
C PHE A 175 -5.18 18.20 6.89
N LEU A 176 -4.87 19.49 6.74
CA LEU A 176 -4.84 20.44 7.85
C LEU A 176 -6.19 20.59 8.54
N ASP A 177 -7.27 20.58 7.78
CA ASP A 177 -8.64 20.71 8.31
C ASP A 177 -9.01 19.55 9.26
N VAL A 178 -8.47 18.36 9.03
CA VAL A 178 -8.62 17.22 9.95
C VAL A 178 -7.56 17.23 11.04
N ALA A 179 -6.30 17.53 10.72
CA ALA A 179 -5.20 17.57 11.68
C ALA A 179 -5.48 18.50 12.86
N ARG A 180 -6.16 19.64 12.63
CA ARG A 180 -6.63 20.57 13.68
C ARG A 180 -7.49 19.91 14.76
N ARG A 181 -8.24 18.87 14.39
CA ARG A 181 -9.14 18.14 15.28
C ARG A 181 -8.42 17.01 16.03
N CYS A 182 -7.22 16.65 15.60
CA CYS A 182 -6.43 15.59 16.23
C CYS A 182 -5.73 16.16 17.46
N GLN A 183 -6.39 16.00 18.62
CA GLN A 183 -5.92 16.45 19.92
C GLN A 183 -5.68 15.24 20.83
N GLY A 184 -4.58 15.24 21.57
CA GLY A 184 -4.28 14.19 22.54
C GLY A 184 -2.81 13.82 22.65
N ALA A 185 -2.56 12.55 22.92
CA ALA A 185 -1.22 12.00 23.07
C ALA A 185 -0.93 10.96 21.99
N ALA A 186 0.24 11.09 21.35
CA ALA A 186 0.86 10.09 20.50
C ALA A 186 2.08 9.52 21.26
N PRO A 187 1.87 8.65 22.27
CA PRO A 187 2.90 8.23 23.22
C PRO A 187 3.96 7.31 22.61
N ARG A 188 3.70 6.74 21.43
CA ARG A 188 4.60 5.82 20.72
C ARG A 188 5.27 6.45 19.50
N LEU A 189 4.92 7.69 19.15
CA LEU A 189 5.38 8.32 17.93
C LEU A 189 6.84 8.71 18.06
N HIS A 190 7.69 8.05 17.29
CA HIS A 190 9.13 8.28 17.26
C HIS A 190 9.59 8.96 15.96
N THR A 191 8.82 8.88 14.89
CA THR A 191 9.13 9.50 13.59
C THR A 191 7.93 10.28 13.06
N LEU A 192 8.12 11.57 12.77
CA LEU A 192 7.15 12.41 12.07
C LEU A 192 7.85 13.12 10.91
N SER A 193 7.33 12.93 9.69
CA SER A 193 7.81 13.58 8.48
C SER A 193 6.64 14.20 7.73
N ILE A 194 6.72 15.51 7.47
CA ILE A 194 5.74 16.25 6.68
C ILE A 194 6.50 17.03 5.61
N MET A 195 6.26 16.72 4.33
CA MET A 195 6.94 17.33 3.20
C MET A 195 5.96 17.89 2.19
N MET A 196 6.21 19.11 1.72
CA MET A 196 5.51 19.72 0.59
C MET A 196 6.46 19.89 -0.60
N ASP A 197 5.94 19.72 -1.81
CA ASP A 197 6.69 19.98 -3.04
C ASP A 197 7.00 21.47 -3.23
N ARG A 198 8.08 21.79 -3.97
CA ARG A 198 8.57 23.17 -4.12
C ARG A 198 7.54 24.16 -4.68
N TYR A 199 6.57 23.66 -5.44
CA TYR A 199 5.51 24.51 -5.97
C TYR A 199 4.57 24.96 -4.84
N ALA A 200 4.08 24.03 -4.02
CA ALA A 200 3.18 24.36 -2.92
C ALA A 200 3.86 25.20 -1.82
N GLN A 201 5.18 25.04 -1.63
CA GLN A 201 5.98 25.88 -0.72
C GLN A 201 5.94 27.38 -1.02
N ARG A 202 5.69 27.77 -2.28
CA ARG A 202 5.62 29.18 -2.68
C ARG A 202 4.27 29.82 -2.40
N LEU A 203 3.27 29.00 -2.08
CA LEU A 203 1.90 29.45 -1.85
C LEU A 203 1.68 29.64 -0.34
N GLU A 204 0.94 30.68 0.04
CA GLU A 204 0.58 30.87 1.44
C GLU A 204 -0.32 29.73 1.93
N HIS A 205 0.13 29.07 2.99
CA HIS A 205 -0.59 27.99 3.64
C HIS A 205 -0.56 28.17 5.16
N PRO A 206 -1.63 27.76 5.87
CA PRO A 206 -1.61 27.80 7.32
C PRO A 206 -0.54 26.86 7.89
N ALA A 207 -0.09 27.15 9.10
CA ALA A 207 0.81 26.26 9.81
C ALA A 207 0.09 24.97 10.24
N VAL A 208 0.86 23.89 10.37
CA VAL A 208 0.41 22.61 10.89
C VAL A 208 0.19 22.76 12.40
N PRO A 209 -1.05 22.58 12.90
CA PRO A 209 -1.34 22.66 14.31
C PRO A 209 -1.01 21.32 14.96
N LEU A 210 0.17 21.23 15.55
CA LEU A 210 0.58 20.05 16.32
C LEU A 210 0.05 20.17 17.76
N ASN A 211 -1.27 20.06 17.90
CA ASN A 211 -1.98 20.10 19.18
C ASN A 211 -1.89 18.74 19.91
N MET A 212 -0.70 18.15 19.95
CA MET A 212 -0.49 16.80 20.46
C MET A 212 0.83 16.62 21.20
N THR A 213 0.81 15.72 22.19
CA THR A 213 2.00 15.35 22.95
C THR A 213 2.70 14.15 22.31
N MET A 214 4.00 14.28 22.04
CA MET A 214 4.82 13.26 21.38
C MET A 214 6.09 13.00 22.22
N PRO A 215 5.97 12.35 23.39
CA PRO A 215 7.05 12.29 24.40
C PRO A 215 8.30 11.52 23.95
N VAL A 216 8.15 10.63 22.97
CA VAL A 216 9.22 9.74 22.47
C VAL A 216 9.70 10.09 21.06
N ILE A 217 9.37 11.28 20.56
CA ILE A 217 9.79 11.72 19.22
C ILE A 217 11.33 11.73 19.12
N ARG A 218 11.86 11.08 18.08
CA ARG A 218 13.30 10.98 17.79
C ARG A 218 13.67 11.67 16.49
N HIS A 219 12.81 11.50 15.49
CA HIS A 219 13.00 12.02 14.14
C HIS A 219 11.85 12.94 13.77
N LEU A 220 12.17 14.19 13.50
CA LEU A 220 11.22 15.18 13.02
C LEU A 220 11.77 15.82 11.74
N GLN A 221 11.07 15.61 10.64
CA GLN A 221 11.43 16.15 9.34
C GLN A 221 10.30 17.02 8.80
N LEU A 222 10.64 18.26 8.48
CA LEU A 222 9.68 19.25 8.02
C LEU A 222 10.28 19.96 6.83
N ASP A 223 9.71 19.76 5.66
CA ASP A 223 10.16 20.42 4.44
C ASP A 223 8.99 21.18 3.82
N GLY A 224 9.14 22.50 3.74
CA GLY A 224 8.12 23.32 3.13
C GLY A 224 6.86 23.55 3.97
N VAL A 225 6.89 23.29 5.28
CA VAL A 225 5.74 23.45 6.17
C VAL A 225 6.09 24.33 7.37
N GLN A 226 5.11 25.13 7.80
CA GLN A 226 5.17 25.87 9.07
C GLN A 226 4.48 25.06 10.16
N ILE A 227 4.92 25.16 11.41
CA ILE A 227 4.29 24.49 12.56
C ILE A 227 3.85 25.50 13.61
N GLU A 228 2.63 25.32 14.09
CA GLU A 228 2.14 25.91 15.32
C GLU A 228 2.43 24.95 16.48
N TRP A 229 3.43 25.33 17.29
CA TRP A 229 3.86 24.57 18.47
C TRP A 229 2.93 24.84 19.67
N ASN A 230 1.65 24.53 19.51
CA ASN A 230 0.67 24.74 20.57
C ASN A 230 0.56 23.45 21.41
N GLY A 231 1.24 23.39 22.55
CA GLY A 231 1.18 22.26 23.50
C GLY A 231 2.45 21.41 23.58
N LEU A 232 3.43 21.66 22.70
CA LEU A 232 4.81 21.34 23.00
C LEU A 232 5.37 22.47 23.88
N THR A 233 5.89 22.13 25.06
CA THR A 233 7.09 22.87 25.50
C THR A 233 8.03 22.84 24.31
N SER A 234 8.55 24.00 23.87
CA SER A 234 9.32 24.17 22.62
C SER A 234 10.24 22.97 22.31
N PRO A 235 10.63 22.69 21.05
CA PRO A 235 11.18 21.41 20.55
C PRO A 235 12.37 20.78 21.32
N THR A 236 12.84 21.39 22.39
CA THR A 236 13.52 20.81 23.56
C THR A 236 12.80 19.66 24.30
N SER A 237 12.00 18.82 23.62
CA SER A 237 11.94 17.43 24.06
C SER A 237 13.38 16.92 24.03
N LYS A 238 13.96 16.59 25.19
CA LYS A 238 15.36 16.16 25.35
C LYS A 238 15.76 14.97 24.44
N ASN A 239 14.81 14.38 23.71
CA ASN A 239 14.97 13.19 22.89
C ASN A 239 14.97 13.42 21.37
N CYS A 240 14.64 14.62 20.87
CA CYS A 240 14.67 14.87 19.42
C CYS A 240 16.12 14.88 18.93
N THR A 241 16.50 13.87 18.14
CA THR A 241 17.91 13.62 17.75
C THR A 241 18.21 14.18 16.37
N SER A 242 17.20 14.36 15.52
CA SER A 242 17.35 14.96 14.19
C SER A 242 16.17 15.89 13.88
N LEU A 243 16.48 17.18 13.71
CA LEU A 243 15.58 18.19 13.15
C LEU A 243 16.16 18.63 11.81
N THR A 244 15.46 18.33 10.71
CA THR A 244 15.79 18.85 9.40
C THR A 244 14.67 19.77 8.94
N ASN A 245 15.00 21.05 8.77
CA ASN A 245 14.13 22.02 8.10
C ASN A 245 14.72 22.27 6.70
N GLY A 246 13.97 21.90 5.66
CA GLY A 246 14.40 22.02 4.26
C GLY A 246 14.47 23.46 3.74
N THR A 247 14.02 24.44 4.54
CA THR A 247 14.08 25.87 4.17
C THR A 247 15.31 26.54 4.77
N SER A 248 16.33 26.73 3.94
CA SER A 248 17.61 27.37 4.28
C SER A 248 17.52 28.85 4.68
N SER A 249 16.34 29.47 4.77
CA SER A 249 16.20 30.89 5.19
C SER A 249 15.66 31.11 6.61
N TRP A 250 15.01 30.11 7.23
CA TRP A 250 14.45 30.28 8.58
C TRP A 250 15.46 30.02 9.69
N ILE A 251 16.48 29.20 9.40
CA ILE A 251 17.58 28.90 10.33
C ILE A 251 18.47 30.14 10.51
N GLU A 252 18.76 30.94 9.48
CA GLU A 252 19.68 32.07 9.62
C GLU A 252 19.15 33.22 10.49
N GLN A 253 17.83 33.44 10.55
CA GLN A 253 17.26 34.51 11.40
C GLN A 253 17.04 34.10 12.86
N HIS A 254 16.90 32.80 13.15
CA HIS A 254 16.62 32.32 14.52
C HIS A 254 17.75 31.47 15.13
N THR A 255 18.81 31.16 14.38
CA THR A 255 20.05 30.56 14.95
C THR A 255 20.84 31.58 15.76
N LEU A 256 20.71 32.88 15.49
CA LEU A 256 21.32 33.93 16.31
C LEU A 256 20.68 34.00 17.71
N ALA A 257 19.37 33.80 17.83
CA ALA A 257 18.71 33.66 19.13
C ALA A 257 19.09 32.35 19.87
N TYR A 258 19.68 31.38 19.16
CA TYR A 258 20.09 30.08 19.71
C TYR A 258 21.52 30.08 20.26
N GLN A 259 22.37 31.03 19.85
CA GLN A 259 23.72 31.19 20.41
C GLN A 259 23.71 32.00 21.72
N ASP A 260 22.73 32.88 21.92
CA ASP A 260 22.63 33.72 23.13
C ASP A 260 21.98 33.03 24.34
N LEU A 261 21.38 31.85 24.16
CA LEU A 261 20.82 31.04 25.26
C LEU A 261 21.79 29.96 25.78
N LYS A 262 23.04 29.97 25.30
CA LYS A 262 24.13 29.10 25.78
C LYS A 262 25.19 29.83 26.62
N ASN A 263 24.90 31.04 27.09
CA ASN A 263 25.66 31.72 28.15
C ASN A 263 24.76 32.03 29.34
#